data_AF-U6BIG1-F1
#
_entry.id   AF-U6BIG1-F1
#
_cell.length_a   1.000
_cell.length_b   1.000
_cell.length_c   1.000
_cell.angle_alpha   90.00
_cell.angle_beta   90.00
_cell.angle_gamma   90.00
#
_symmetry.space_group_name_H-M   'P 1'
#
loop_
_entity.id
_entity.type
_entity.pdbx_description
1 polymer ?
#
loop_
_entity_poly.entity_id
_entity_poly.type
_entity_poly.pdbx_seq_one_letter_code
_entity_poly.pdbx_strand_id
1 'polypeptide(L)'
;WSFGVREEELQKIVNQVRAKGAQLVVLLSHNGTDVDLKLATRVTGIDVILGGHTHDAMPAPSIVPNNGGKTLILHSGSHTKFLSVLDVQMKNGRLSDFRYRLLPIFANLIAPDREMAAYIEKVRKPHKKKLEEKLAVTESLL
;
A
#
# COMPACT_ATOMS: atom_id res chain seq x y z
N TRP A 1 24.29 -0.21 -9.58
CA TRP A 1 22.89 -0.56 -9.32
C TRP A 1 22.03 0.61 -9.78
N SER A 2 20.93 0.36 -10.50
CA SER A 2 19.97 1.39 -10.92
C SER A 2 18.56 0.98 -10.47
N PHE A 3 17.76 1.97 -10.07
CA PHE A 3 16.41 1.79 -9.50
C PHE A 3 15.30 2.23 -10.47
N GLY A 4 15.60 2.33 -11.77
CA GLY A 4 14.60 2.68 -12.78
C GLY A 4 13.50 1.63 -12.91
N VAL A 5 12.35 2.00 -13.47
CA VAL A 5 11.25 1.08 -13.76
C VAL A 5 11.68 0.07 -14.82
N ARG A 6 11.67 -1.23 -14.49
CA ARG A 6 12.09 -2.32 -15.38
C ARG A 6 10.91 -3.19 -15.77
N GLU A 7 10.06 -2.66 -16.65
CA GLU A 7 8.80 -3.31 -17.04
C GLU A 7 9.02 -4.73 -17.60
N GLU A 8 10.03 -4.92 -18.45
CA GLU A 8 10.34 -6.23 -19.03
C GLU A 8 10.79 -7.27 -17.98
N GLU A 9 11.59 -6.84 -17.01
CA GLU A 9 12.07 -7.70 -15.92
C GLU A 9 10.89 -8.08 -15.01
N LEU A 10 10.04 -7.11 -14.68
CA LEU A 10 8.82 -7.35 -13.93
C LEU A 10 7.88 -8.32 -14.66
N GLN A 11 7.66 -8.15 -15.97
CA GLN A 11 6.83 -9.08 -16.76
C GLN A 11 7.39 -10.50 -16.73
N LYS A 12 8.72 -10.68 -16.83
CA LYS A 12 9.36 -12.00 -16.69
C LYS A 12 9.07 -12.61 -15.33
N ILE A 13 9.19 -11.84 -14.25
CA ILE A 13 8.88 -12.31 -12.89
C ILE A 13 7.41 -12.69 -12.75
N VAL A 14 6.48 -11.86 -13.24
CA VAL A 14 5.04 -12.14 -13.21
C VAL A 14 4.74 -13.45 -13.95
N ASN A 15 5.29 -13.63 -15.14
CA ASN A 15 5.13 -14.86 -15.92
C ASN A 15 5.68 -16.09 -15.16
N GLN A 16 6.85 -15.95 -14.52
CA GLN A 16 7.47 -17.02 -13.75
C GLN A 16 6.61 -17.44 -12.54
N VAL A 17 6.08 -16.49 -11.76
CA VAL A 17 5.26 -16.84 -10.59
C VAL A 17 3.93 -17.46 -11.02
N ARG A 18 3.34 -17.00 -12.13
CA ARG A 18 2.15 -17.63 -12.72
C ARG A 18 2.43 -19.05 -13.19
N ALA A 19 3.54 -19.29 -13.88
CA ALA A 19 3.95 -20.62 -14.32
C ALA A 19 4.20 -21.58 -13.14
N LYS A 20 4.60 -21.06 -11.99
CA LYS A 20 4.73 -21.82 -10.73
C LYS A 20 3.38 -22.11 -10.04
N GLY A 21 2.26 -21.68 -10.62
CA GLY A 21 0.91 -21.96 -10.13
C GLY A 21 0.25 -20.84 -9.30
N ALA A 22 0.84 -19.64 -9.26
CA ALA A 22 0.23 -18.51 -8.53
C ALA A 22 -1.13 -18.14 -9.15
N GLN A 23 -2.20 -18.28 -8.35
CA GLN A 23 -3.56 -17.91 -8.76
C GLN A 23 -3.84 -16.42 -8.55
N LEU A 24 -3.15 -15.78 -7.61
CA LEU A 24 -3.21 -14.35 -7.36
C LEU A 24 -1.78 -13.78 -7.36
N VAL A 25 -1.55 -12.69 -8.09
CA VAL A 25 -0.28 -11.96 -8.12
C VAL A 25 -0.51 -10.54 -7.63
N VAL A 26 0.12 -10.22 -6.51
CA VAL A 26 0.08 -8.90 -5.86
C VAL A 26 1.45 -8.25 -6.00
N LEU A 27 1.49 -7.04 -6.56
CA LEU A 27 2.67 -6.20 -6.58
C LEU A 27 2.64 -5.24 -5.39
N LEU A 28 3.61 -5.36 -4.49
CA LEU A 28 3.88 -4.33 -3.50
C LEU A 28 4.77 -3.26 -4.13
N SER A 29 4.24 -2.06 -4.33
CA SER A 29 4.88 -0.99 -5.09
C SER A 29 5.19 0.22 -4.21
N HIS A 30 6.24 0.93 -4.59
CA HIS A 30 6.56 2.26 -4.08
C HIS A 30 6.92 3.21 -5.24
N ASN A 31 6.31 3.01 -6.42
CA ASN A 31 6.57 3.83 -7.62
C ASN A 31 5.74 5.12 -7.67
N GLY A 32 4.67 5.22 -6.89
CA GLY A 32 3.70 6.31 -6.94
C GLY A 32 2.50 5.99 -7.83
N THR A 33 1.37 6.63 -7.54
CA THR A 33 0.07 6.32 -8.17
C THR A 33 0.11 6.38 -9.69
N ASP A 34 0.60 7.46 -10.30
CA ASP A 34 0.59 7.60 -11.77
C ASP A 34 1.47 6.54 -12.45
N VAL A 35 2.59 6.18 -11.83
CA VAL A 35 3.49 5.15 -12.35
C VAL A 35 2.82 3.77 -12.22
N ASP A 36 2.18 3.47 -11.10
CA ASP A 36 1.44 2.21 -10.90
C ASP A 36 0.26 2.08 -11.87
N LEU A 37 -0.52 3.14 -12.05
CA LEU A 37 -1.60 3.23 -13.03
C LEU A 37 -1.06 2.93 -14.44
N LYS A 38 0.07 3.55 -14.82
CA LYS A 38 0.67 3.32 -16.13
C LYS A 38 1.23 1.90 -16.27
N LEU A 39 1.93 1.42 -15.25
CA LEU A 39 2.52 0.09 -15.20
C LEU A 39 1.46 -1.00 -15.37
N ALA A 40 0.31 -0.85 -14.72
CA ALA A 40 -0.81 -1.78 -14.84
C ALA A 40 -1.40 -1.85 -16.26
N THR A 41 -1.25 -0.81 -17.09
CA THR A 41 -1.64 -0.89 -18.51
C THR A 41 -0.66 -1.70 -19.36
N ARG A 42 0.57 -1.88 -18.90
CA ARG A 42 1.69 -2.45 -19.67
C ARG A 42 2.09 -3.85 -19.23
N VAL A 43 2.09 -4.11 -17.93
CA VAL A 43 2.46 -5.40 -17.35
C VAL A 43 1.20 -6.21 -17.09
N THR A 44 1.08 -7.33 -17.78
CA THR A 44 -0.08 -8.22 -17.68
C THR A 44 0.13 -9.31 -16.63
N GLY A 45 -0.96 -9.81 -16.06
CA GLY A 45 -0.93 -10.90 -15.08
C GLY A 45 -0.77 -10.48 -13.62
N ILE A 46 -0.69 -9.18 -13.33
CA ILE A 46 -0.82 -8.62 -11.97
C ILE A 46 -2.30 -8.42 -11.66
N ASP A 47 -2.81 -8.97 -10.56
CA ASP A 47 -4.21 -8.79 -10.16
C ASP A 47 -4.39 -7.55 -9.28
N VAL A 48 -3.42 -7.28 -8.39
CA VAL A 48 -3.49 -6.19 -7.42
C VAL A 48 -2.14 -5.48 -7.31
N ILE A 49 -2.15 -4.14 -7.28
CA ILE A 49 -1.02 -3.31 -6.86
C ILE A 49 -1.38 -2.64 -5.54
N LEU A 50 -0.54 -2.89 -4.53
CA LEU A 50 -0.56 -2.18 -3.25
C LEU A 50 0.54 -1.12 -3.31
N GLY A 51 0.16 0.12 -3.60
CA GLY A 51 1.12 1.19 -3.86
C GLY A 51 1.43 2.09 -2.65
N GLY A 52 2.40 2.96 -2.86
CA GLY A 52 2.85 3.97 -1.89
C GLY A 52 3.51 5.16 -2.60
N HIS A 53 4.49 5.80 -1.95
CA HIS A 53 5.23 6.98 -2.44
C HIS A 53 4.45 8.29 -2.47
N THR A 54 3.32 8.36 -3.18
CA THR A 54 2.58 9.61 -3.42
C THR A 54 1.60 9.98 -2.30
N HIS A 55 1.48 9.12 -1.28
CA HIS A 55 0.63 9.35 -0.10
C HIS A 55 -0.87 9.47 -0.40
N ASP A 56 -1.35 8.96 -1.54
CA ASP A 56 -2.76 8.96 -1.91
C ASP A 56 -3.59 8.07 -0.98
N ALA A 57 -4.68 8.61 -0.45
CA ALA A 57 -5.67 7.84 0.30
C ALA A 57 -6.84 7.51 -0.63
N MET A 58 -6.84 6.31 -1.21
CA MET A 58 -7.84 5.93 -2.21
C MET A 58 -9.10 5.35 -1.55
N PRO A 59 -10.27 6.01 -1.61
CA PRO A 59 -11.51 5.51 -0.98
C PRO A 59 -12.08 4.28 -1.70
N ALA A 60 -11.68 4.05 -2.95
CA ALA A 60 -11.95 2.84 -3.72
C ALA A 60 -10.74 2.50 -4.60
N PRO A 61 -10.51 1.23 -4.97
CA PRO A 61 -9.42 0.87 -5.86
C PRO A 61 -9.65 1.40 -7.27
N SER A 62 -8.60 1.86 -7.94
CA SER A 62 -8.63 2.07 -9.38
C SER A 62 -8.60 0.71 -10.08
N ILE A 63 -9.48 0.52 -11.06
CA ILE A 63 -9.55 -0.70 -11.86
C ILE A 63 -8.99 -0.39 -13.24
N VAL A 64 -7.81 -0.93 -13.55
CA VAL A 64 -7.11 -0.66 -14.81
C VAL A 64 -7.22 -1.89 -15.72
N PRO A 65 -7.90 -1.81 -16.87
CA PRO A 65 -7.92 -2.88 -17.85
C PRO A 65 -6.59 -2.94 -18.63
N ASN A 66 -6.17 -4.15 -19.01
CA ASN A 66 -5.02 -4.42 -19.87
C ASN A 66 -5.24 -5.70 -20.71
N ASN A 67 -4.28 -6.04 -21.57
CA ASN A 67 -4.37 -7.19 -22.47
C ASN A 67 -4.51 -8.56 -21.76
N GLY A 68 -4.20 -8.63 -20.45
CA GLY A 68 -4.31 -9.82 -19.62
C GLY A 68 -5.51 -9.82 -18.66
N GLY A 69 -6.41 -8.83 -18.73
CA GLY A 69 -7.57 -8.69 -17.85
C GLY A 69 -7.66 -7.32 -17.21
N LYS A 70 -7.68 -7.27 -15.89
CA LYS A 70 -7.75 -6.02 -15.12
C LYS A 70 -6.88 -6.12 -13.86
N THR A 71 -6.33 -5.00 -13.43
CA THR A 71 -5.54 -4.87 -12.21
C THR A 71 -6.21 -3.88 -11.27
N LEU A 72 -6.35 -4.25 -10.00
CA LEU A 72 -6.81 -3.36 -8.93
C LEU A 72 -5.61 -2.59 -8.38
N ILE A 73 -5.75 -1.28 -8.16
CA ILE A 73 -4.68 -0.45 -7.60
C ILE A 73 -5.25 0.30 -6.41
N LEU A 74 -4.56 0.20 -5.28
CA LEU A 74 -4.96 0.88 -4.05
C LEU A 74 -3.75 1.42 -3.29
N HIS A 75 -3.94 2.58 -2.66
CA HIS A 75 -2.97 3.27 -1.82
C HIS A 75 -3.65 3.66 -0.49
N SER A 76 -2.91 3.52 0.60
CA SER A 76 -3.44 3.63 1.97
C SER A 76 -3.16 4.99 2.64
N GLY A 77 -2.85 6.02 1.86
CA GLY A 77 -2.42 7.31 2.37
C GLY A 77 -1.00 7.28 2.95
N SER A 78 -0.80 8.00 4.05
CA SER A 78 0.49 8.09 4.74
C SER A 78 0.32 8.18 6.25
N HIS A 79 1.44 8.04 6.98
CA HIS A 79 1.50 8.19 8.43
C HIS A 79 0.52 7.28 9.18
N THR A 80 0.14 6.15 8.57
CA THR A 80 -0.81 5.20 9.14
C THR A 80 -2.15 5.86 9.48
N LYS A 81 -2.54 6.94 8.77
CA LYS A 81 -3.86 7.57 8.92
C LYS A 81 -4.98 6.63 8.47
N PHE A 82 -4.69 5.71 7.56
CA PHE A 82 -5.63 4.72 7.07
C PHE A 82 -5.00 3.32 7.00
N LEU A 83 -5.85 2.30 7.12
CA LEU A 83 -5.56 0.90 6.84
C LEU A 83 -6.46 0.42 5.71
N SER A 84 -5.86 0.01 4.60
CA SER A 84 -6.59 -0.64 3.52
C SER A 84 -6.86 -2.11 3.84
N VAL A 85 -8.10 -2.54 3.70
CA VAL A 85 -8.53 -3.93 3.80
C VAL A 85 -9.15 -4.33 2.46
N LEU A 86 -8.48 -5.25 1.77
CA LEU A 86 -8.94 -5.82 0.51
C LEU A 86 -9.24 -7.31 0.71
N ASP A 87 -10.52 -7.65 0.73
CA ASP A 87 -11.01 -9.01 0.73
C ASP A 87 -11.18 -9.45 -0.74
N VAL A 88 -10.53 -10.53 -1.19
CA VAL A 88 -10.61 -11.03 -2.57
C VAL A 88 -11.27 -12.41 -2.64
N GLN A 89 -12.10 -12.62 -3.66
CA GLN A 89 -12.68 -13.91 -3.98
C GLN A 89 -12.00 -14.51 -5.21
N MET A 90 -11.53 -15.74 -5.06
CA MET A 90 -10.94 -16.52 -6.15
C MET A 90 -11.92 -17.57 -6.66
N LYS A 91 -12.12 -17.64 -7.97
CA LYS A 91 -12.91 -18.68 -8.64
C LYS A 91 -12.17 -19.17 -9.88
N ASN A 92 -12.00 -20.48 -10.01
CA ASN A 92 -11.30 -21.11 -11.13
C ASN A 92 -9.91 -20.51 -11.40
N GLY A 93 -9.16 -20.23 -10.34
CA GLY A 93 -7.81 -19.66 -10.42
C GLY A 93 -7.73 -18.20 -10.85
N ARG A 94 -8.85 -17.44 -10.80
CA ARG A 94 -8.91 -16.02 -11.13
C ARG A 94 -9.63 -15.22 -10.05
N LEU A 95 -9.24 -13.95 -9.89
CA LEU A 95 -9.97 -13.01 -9.04
C LEU A 95 -11.34 -12.75 -9.68
N SER A 96 -12.41 -13.19 -9.01
CA SER A 96 -13.79 -13.06 -9.48
C SER A 96 -14.51 -11.86 -8.88
N ASP A 97 -14.24 -11.56 -7.61
CA ASP A 97 -14.86 -10.46 -6.89
C ASP A 97 -13.93 -9.92 -5.80
N PHE A 98 -14.21 -8.73 -5.29
CA PHE A 98 -13.49 -8.15 -4.17
C PHE A 98 -14.36 -7.20 -3.35
N ARG A 99 -14.03 -7.05 -2.07
CA ARG A 99 -14.56 -6.01 -1.20
C ARG A 99 -13.41 -5.19 -0.65
N TYR A 100 -13.54 -3.88 -0.72
CA TYR A 100 -12.53 -2.95 -0.24
C TYR A 100 -13.07 -2.03 0.84
N ARG A 101 -12.25 -1.77 1.86
CA ARG A 101 -12.49 -0.78 2.90
C ARG A 101 -11.21 -0.02 3.19
N LEU A 102 -11.27 1.31 3.17
CA LEU A 102 -10.22 2.17 3.70
C LEU A 102 -10.62 2.60 5.11
N LEU A 103 -9.99 2.00 6.12
CA LEU A 103 -10.33 2.24 7.52
C LEU A 103 -9.51 3.40 8.08
N PRO A 104 -10.11 4.51 8.52
CA PRO A 104 -9.37 5.56 9.20
C PRO A 104 -8.91 5.09 10.58
N ILE A 105 -7.67 5.39 10.94
CA ILE A 105 -7.09 5.06 12.24
C ILE A 105 -7.17 6.31 13.14
N PHE A 106 -8.18 6.33 14.00
CA PHE A 106 -8.39 7.39 14.99
C PHE A 106 -7.80 6.95 16.34
N ALA A 107 -6.63 7.47 16.69
CA ALA A 107 -5.91 7.09 17.93
C ALA A 107 -6.70 7.39 19.22
N ASN A 108 -7.65 8.32 19.18
CA ASN A 108 -8.54 8.65 20.29
C ASN A 108 -9.74 7.71 20.43
N LEU A 109 -10.01 6.85 19.44
CA LEU A 109 -11.13 5.90 19.44
C LEU A 109 -10.68 4.43 19.53
N ILE A 110 -9.38 4.17 19.44
CA ILE A 110 -8.82 2.81 19.43
C ILE A 110 -7.84 2.70 20.59
N ALA A 111 -8.07 1.72 21.47
CA ALA A 111 -7.14 1.45 22.56
C ALA A 111 -5.78 1.02 21.98
N PRO A 112 -4.65 1.61 22.43
CA PRO A 112 -3.35 1.22 21.94
C PRO A 112 -3.03 -0.22 22.40
N ASP A 113 -2.35 -0.95 21.53
CA ASP A 113 -1.80 -2.25 21.91
C ASP A 113 -0.80 -2.07 23.07
N ARG A 114 -0.96 -2.87 24.13
CA ARG A 114 -0.21 -2.69 25.37
C ARG A 114 1.28 -2.95 25.19
N GLU A 115 1.63 -3.97 24.41
CA GLU A 115 3.02 -4.35 24.18
C GLU A 115 3.74 -3.32 23.32
N MET A 116 3.10 -2.87 22.25
CA MET A 116 3.63 -1.83 21.37
C MET A 116 3.76 -0.48 22.10
N ALA A 117 2.78 -0.10 22.92
CA ALA A 117 2.86 1.12 23.73
C ALA A 117 4.06 1.06 24.69
N ALA A 118 4.24 -0.06 25.40
CA ALA A 118 5.40 -0.26 26.28
C ALA A 118 6.72 -0.23 25.52
N TYR A 119 6.77 -0.81 24.32
CA TYR A 119 7.96 -0.77 23.45
C TYR A 119 8.29 0.65 22.99
N ILE A 120 7.30 1.42 22.53
CA ILE A 120 7.48 2.81 22.11
C ILE A 120 8.01 3.66 23.27
N GLU A 121 7.42 3.54 24.45
CA GLU A 121 7.90 4.25 25.65
C GLU A 121 9.35 3.88 25.98
N LYS A 122 9.70 2.59 25.93
CA LYS A 122 11.06 2.12 26.15
C LYS A 122 12.05 2.73 25.15
N VAL A 123 11.72 2.75 23.86
CA VAL A 123 12.59 3.28 22.79
C VAL A 123 12.73 4.81 22.90
N ARG A 124 11.64 5.52 23.25
CA ARG A 124 11.65 6.99 23.36
C ARG A 124 12.28 7.50 24.65
N LYS A 125 12.27 6.72 25.74
CA LYS A 125 12.78 7.10 27.06
C LYS A 125 14.18 7.77 27.04
N PRO A 126 15.23 7.24 26.39
CA PRO A 126 16.54 7.89 26.36
C PRO A 126 16.57 9.21 25.58
N HIS A 127 15.59 9.45 24.71
CA HIS A 127 15.51 10.64 23.84
C HIS A 127 14.41 11.62 24.27
N LYS A 128 13.67 11.32 25.34
CA LYS A 128 12.44 12.03 25.74
C LYS A 128 12.64 13.54 25.84
N LYS A 129 13.72 13.98 26.50
CA LYS A 129 14.05 15.41 26.64
C LYS A 129 14.16 16.13 25.28
N LYS A 130 14.79 15.50 24.28
CA LYS A 130 14.98 16.08 22.94
C LYS A 130 13.69 16.01 22.11
N LEU A 131 12.94 14.92 22.21
CA LEU A 131 11.70 14.71 21.45
C LEU A 131 10.56 15.61 21.95
N GLU A 132 10.57 16.00 23.22
CA GLU A 132 9.54 16.83 23.85
C GLU A 132 9.98 18.29 24.05
N GLU A 133 11.17 18.66 23.56
CA GLU A 133 11.66 20.03 23.62
C GLU A 133 10.74 20.96 22.82
N LYS A 134 10.15 21.94 23.50
CA LYS A 134 9.34 22.97 22.85
C LYS A 134 10.26 23.98 22.18
N LEU A 135 10.33 23.93 20.85
CA LEU A 135 11.17 24.83 20.06
C LEU A 135 10.48 26.16 19.72
N ALA A 136 9.19 26.11 19.39
CA ALA A 136 8.37 27.28 19.04
C ALA A 136 6.87 26.94 19.19
N VAL A 137 6.01 27.96 19.09
CA VAL A 137 4.54 27.84 19.07
C VAL A 137 4.03 28.47 17.76
N THR A 138 3.09 27.81 17.09
CA THR A 138 2.39 28.37 15.92
C THR A 138 1.05 28.96 16.36
N GLU A 139 0.73 30.18 15.92
CA GLU A 139 -0.52 30.88 16.28
C GLU A 139 -1.70 30.49 15.36
N SER A 140 -1.40 29.92 14.20
CA SER A 140 -2.38 29.41 13.25
C SER A 140 -1.91 28.12 12.58
N LEU A 141 -2.84 27.45 11.90
CA LEU A 141 -2.54 26.40 10.93
C LEU A 141 -2.39 27.02 9.54
N LEU A 142 -1.58 26.39 8.68
CA LEU A 142 -1.52 26.66 7.24
C LEU A 142 -2.68 25.99 6.51
#